data_AF-A0A7W0RJQ9-F1
#
_entry.id   AF-A0A7W0RJQ9-F1
#
_cell.length_a   1.000
_cell.length_b   1.000
_cell.length_c   1.000
_cell.angle_alpha   90.00
_cell.angle_beta   90.00
_cell.angle_gamma   90.00
#
_symmetry.space_group_name_H-M   'P 1'
#
loop_
_entity.id
_entity.type
_entity.pdbx_description
1 polymer ?
#
loop_
_entity_poly.entity_id
_entity_poly.type
_entity_poly.pdbx_seq_one_letter_code
_entity_poly.pdbx_strand_id
1 'polypeptide(L)' 'MTAAGPERAPRAAGSNGGVQSIARAFDVLERMVDAGGEITLTELANSSGVPLSTIHRVMRTLVE' A
#
# COMPACT_ATOMS: atom_id res chain seq x y z
N MET A 1 -39.33 -4.67 27.95
CA MET A 1 -38.62 -3.37 27.89
C MET A 1 -37.34 -3.55 28.68
N THR A 2 -36.12 -3.56 28.14
CA THR A 2 -35.56 -3.48 26.79
C THR A 2 -34.14 -4.03 26.92
N ALA A 3 -33.66 -4.74 25.91
CA ALA A 3 -32.30 -5.29 25.85
C ALA A 3 -31.24 -4.17 25.83
N ALA A 4 -30.21 -4.29 26.67
CA ALA A 4 -28.99 -3.50 26.57
C ALA A 4 -27.99 -4.27 25.69
N GLY A 5 -27.97 -3.97 24.39
CA GLY A 5 -26.91 -4.41 23.49
C GLY A 5 -25.63 -3.59 23.74
N PRO A 6 -24.42 -4.14 23.51
CA PRO A 6 -23.20 -3.39 23.70
C PRO A 6 -23.10 -2.29 22.63
N GLU A 7 -22.98 -1.04 23.07
CA GLU A 7 -22.73 0.10 22.20
C GLU A 7 -21.41 -0.10 21.46
N ARG A 8 -21.46 -0.20 20.12
CA ARG A 8 -20.26 -0.30 19.29
C ARG A 8 -19.46 1.00 19.43
N ALA A 9 -18.29 0.88 20.03
CA ALA A 9 -17.28 1.94 20.08
C ALA A 9 -16.95 2.48 18.68
N PRO A 10 -16.60 3.77 18.56
CA PRO A 10 -16.37 4.42 17.27
C PRO A 10 -15.18 3.76 16.55
N ARG A 11 -15.40 3.37 15.30
CA ARG A 11 -14.36 2.82 14.42
C ARG A 11 -13.39 3.96 14.08
N ALA A 12 -12.33 4.10 14.85
CA ALA A 12 -11.20 4.96 14.52
C ALA A 12 -10.48 4.39 13.28
N ALA A 13 -11.02 4.67 12.10
CA ALA A 13 -10.45 4.25 10.82
C ALA A 13 -10.69 5.38 9.82
N GLY A 14 -9.74 6.31 9.69
CA GLY A 14 -9.94 7.44 8.78
C GLY A 14 -8.69 8.12 8.23
N SER A 15 -7.60 8.25 8.98
CA SER A 15 -6.50 9.14 8.56
C SER A 15 -5.20 8.44 8.11
N ASN A 16 -4.94 7.19 8.52
CA ASN A 16 -3.66 6.52 8.23
C ASN A 16 -3.59 5.80 6.87
N GLY A 17 -4.71 5.60 6.17
CA GLY A 17 -4.73 4.82 4.93
C GLY A 17 -4.00 5.51 3.75
N GLY A 18 -4.16 6.83 3.64
CA GLY A 18 -3.50 7.63 2.60
C GLY A 18 -1.99 7.70 2.80
N VAL A 19 -1.54 8.00 4.02
CA VAL A 19 -0.12 8.06 4.38
C VAL A 19 0.57 6.71 4.15
N GLN A 20 -0.10 5.61 4.48
CA GLN A 20 0.45 4.27 4.22
C GLN A 20 0.57 3.97 2.72
N SER A 21 -0.38 4.43 1.91
CA SER A 21 -0.34 4.25 0.46
C SER A 21 0.82 5.04 -0.17
N ILE A 22 1.04 6.27 0.30
CA ILE A 22 2.16 7.12 -0.13
C ILE A 22 3.50 6.51 0.27
N ALA A 23 3.66 6.07 1.53
CA ALA A 23 4.89 5.42 1.98
C ALA A 23 5.26 4.21 1.11
N ARG A 24 4.27 3.37 0.78
CA ARG A 24 4.48 2.22 -0.12
C ARG A 24 4.85 2.61 -1.54
N ALA A 25 4.38 3.76 -2.03
CA ALA A 25 4.79 4.25 -3.34
C ALA A 25 6.25 4.71 -3.34
N PHE A 26 6.70 5.41 -2.30
CA PHE A 26 8.10 5.81 -2.16
C PHE A 26 9.03 4.60 -1.98
N ASP A 27 8.65 3.63 -1.16
CA ASP A 27 9.36 2.35 -1.02
C ASP A 27 9.59 1.63 -2.36
N VAL A 28 8.66 1.78 -3.31
CA VAL A 28 8.73 1.23 -4.65
C VAL A 28 9.72 2.02 -5.52
N LEU A 29 9.68 3.36 -5.45
CA LEU A 29 10.58 4.24 -6.19
C LEU A 29 12.04 4.12 -5.72
N GLU A 30 12.29 4.02 -4.42
CA GLU A 30 13.63 3.81 -3.86
C GLU A 30 14.28 2.53 -4.39
N ARG A 31 13.52 1.44 -4.44
CA ARG A 31 13.99 0.17 -5.01
C ARG A 31 14.30 0.25 -6.50
N MET A 32 13.57 1.09 -7.26
CA MET A 32 13.89 1.33 -8.67
C MET A 32 15.21 2.11 -8.81
N VAL A 33 15.45 3.09 -7.93
CA VAL A 33 16.70 3.84 -7.90
C VAL A 33 17.87 2.93 -7.54
N ASP A 34 17.72 2.06 -6.54
CA ASP A 34 18.74 1.08 -6.13
C ASP A 34 19.09 0.10 -7.26
N ALA A 35 18.15 -0.16 -8.18
CA ALA A 35 18.34 -1.01 -9.36
C ALA A 35 18.98 -0.29 -10.56
N GLY A 36 19.34 0.99 -10.44
CA GLY A 36 19.92 1.77 -11.53
C GLY A 36 18.89 2.53 -12.38
N GLY A 37 17.68 2.72 -11.87
CA GLY A 37 16.61 3.51 -12.51
C GLY A 37 15.68 2.73 -13.42
N GLU A 38 16.01 1.48 -13.74
CA GLU A 38 15.18 0.57 -14.54
C GLU A 38 15.15 -0.82 -13.88
N ILE A 39 13.94 -1.34 -13.66
CA ILE A 39 13.71 -2.68 -13.10
C ILE A 39 12.38 -3.20 -13.60
N THR A 40 12.29 -4.51 -13.86
CA THR A 40 11.00 -5.11 -14.22
C THR A 40 10.07 -5.20 -13.01
N LEU A 41 8.75 -5.16 -13.23
CA LEU A 41 7.78 -5.28 -12.15
C LEU A 41 7.87 -6.62 -11.40
N THR A 42 8.27 -7.69 -12.10
CA THR A 42 8.50 -9.01 -11.51
C THR A 42 9.71 -9.02 -10.58
N GLU A 43 10.83 -8.43 -11.01
CA GLU A 43 12.02 -8.30 -10.16
C GLU A 43 11.73 -7.41 -8.94
N LEU A 44 10.95 -6.35 -9.11
CA LEU A 44 10.53 -5.47 -8.02
C LEU A 44 9.61 -6.19 -7.01
N ALA A 45 8.71 -7.05 -7.47
CA ALA A 45 7.90 -7.89 -6.60
C ALA A 45 8.77 -8.89 -5.81
N ASN A 46 9.74 -9.51 -6.49
CA ASN A 46 10.68 -10.45 -5.88
C ASN A 46 11.58 -9.77 -4.84
N SER A 47 12.10 -8.57 -5.12
CA SER A 47 13.01 -7.85 -4.23
C SER A 47 12.30 -7.17 -3.05
N SER A 48 11.02 -6.81 -3.20
CA SER A 48 10.22 -6.17 -2.14
C SER A 48 9.48 -7.17 -1.23
N GLY A 49 9.31 -8.42 -1.66
CA GLY A 49 8.45 -9.39 -0.97
C GLY A 49 6.95 -9.06 -1.07
N VAL A 50 6.58 -8.09 -1.91
CA VAL A 50 5.21 -7.65 -2.16
C VAL A 50 4.64 -8.41 -3.36
N PRO A 51 3.37 -8.88 -3.33
CA PRO A 51 2.79 -9.57 -4.48
C PRO A 51 2.79 -8.70 -5.74
N LEU A 52 3.06 -9.32 -6.90
CA LEU A 52 3.08 -8.64 -8.20
C LEU A 52 1.77 -7.88 -8.50
N SER A 53 0.62 -8.41 -8.08
CA SER A 53 -0.68 -7.73 -8.20
C SER A 53 -0.75 -6.41 -7.42
N THR A 54 -0.06 -6.31 -6.29
CA THR A 54 0.04 -5.09 -5.49
C THR A 54 1.01 -4.10 -6.12
N ILE A 55 2.15 -4.57 -6.64
CA ILE A 55 3.09 -3.74 -7.42
C ILE A 55 2.37 -3.11 -8.63
N HIS A 56 1.63 -3.90 -9.40
CA HIS A 56 0.84 -3.37 -10.52
C HIS A 56 -0.16 -2.29 -10.10
N ARG A 57 -0.85 -2.48 -8.97
CA ARG A 57 -1.80 -1.48 -8.47
C ARG A 57 -1.12 -0.18 -8.06
N VAL A 58 0.00 -0.25 -7.36
CA VAL A 58 0.79 0.93 -6.96
C VAL A 58 1.30 1.66 -8.21
N MET A 59 1.89 0.94 -9.17
CA MET A 59 2.38 1.54 -10.41
C MET A 59 1.28 2.20 -11.22
N ARG A 60 0.12 1.55 -11.32
CA ARG A 60 -1.03 2.15 -12.02
C ARG A 60 -1.42 3.49 -11.38
N THR A 61 -1.51 3.55 -10.06
CA THR A 61 -1.82 4.80 -9.34
C THR A 61 -0.74 5.88 -9.46
N LEU A 62 0.51 5.52 -9.72
CA LEU A 62 1.58 6.49 -9.94
C LEU A 62 1.63 7.06 -11.36
N VAL A 63 1.01 6.38 -12.31
CA VAL A 63 1.00 6.74 -13.75
C VAL A 63 -0.36 7.34 -14.18
N GLU A 64 -1.44 7.00 -13.48
CA GLU A 64 -2.75 7.65 -13.58
C GLU A 64 -2.72 9.10 -13.09
#